data_AF-A0A967FB89-F1
#
_entry.id   AF-A0A967FB89-F1
#
_cell.length_a   1.000
_cell.length_b   1.000
_cell.length_c   1.000
_cell.angle_alpha   90.00
_cell.angle_beta   90.00
_cell.angle_gamma   90.00
#
_symmetry.space_group_name_H-M   'P 1'
#
loop_
_entity.id
_entity.type
_entity.pdbx_description
1 polymer ?
#
loop_
_entity_poly.entity_id
_entity_poly.type
_entity_poly.pdbx_seq_one_letter_code
_entity_poly.pdbx_strand_id
1 'polypeptide(L)' 'MEDVSVPVDQLADYTADITDLISRLSTKAGFYGHASAGCLHIRPLVNLKTQAGRGLMKELTDETFKLALRYGGVM' A
#
# COMPACT_ATOMS: atom_id res chain seq x y z
N MET A 1 6.50 1.80 3.26
CA MET A 1 5.13 2.11 3.64
C MET A 1 4.76 1.13 4.72
N GLU A 2 4.43 1.57 5.92
CA GLU A 2 4.26 0.65 7.04
C GLU A 2 2.91 0.78 7.72
N ASP A 3 2.21 1.90 7.59
CA ASP A 3 0.93 2.10 8.26
C ASP A 3 0.02 2.96 7.38
N VAL A 4 -1.06 2.37 6.87
CA VAL A 4 -2.16 3.14 6.29
C VAL A 4 -3.44 2.78 7.02
N SER A 5 -4.15 3.81 7.48
CA SER A 5 -5.46 3.64 8.08
C SER A 5 -6.53 4.27 7.19
N VAL A 6 -7.56 3.50 6.86
CA VAL A 6 -8.78 3.96 6.17
C VAL A 6 -9.99 3.69 7.06
N PRO A 7 -11.15 4.33 6.84
CA PRO A 7 -12.41 3.93 7.47
C PRO A 7 -12.65 2.42 7.30
N VAL A 8 -13.11 1.75 8.37
CA VAL A 8 -13.22 0.28 8.42
C VAL A 8 -14.14 -0.27 7.32
N ASP A 9 -15.19 0.46 6.98
CA ASP A 9 -16.13 0.14 5.89
C ASP A 9 -15.48 0.23 4.49
N GLN A 10 -14.39 0.98 4.35
CA GLN A 10 -13.61 1.13 3.11
C GLN A 10 -12.45 0.12 3.01
N LEU A 11 -12.15 -0.60 4.09
CA LEU A 11 -10.94 -1.43 4.19
C LEU A 11 -10.85 -2.50 3.10
N ALA A 12 -11.97 -3.13 2.75
CA ALA A 12 -12.02 -4.18 1.73
C ALA A 12 -11.65 -3.64 0.35
N ASP A 13 -12.28 -2.54 -0.06
CA ASP A 13 -12.06 -1.91 -1.37
C ASP A 13 -10.64 -1.35 -1.47
N TYR A 14 -10.16 -0.69 -0.41
CA TYR A 14 -8.77 -0.24 -0.35
C TYR A 14 -7.77 -1.39 -0.48
N THR A 15 -8.03 -2.53 0.17
CA THR A 15 -7.16 -3.72 0.06
C THR A 15 -7.12 -4.27 -1.36
N ALA A 16 -8.25 -4.29 -2.06
CA ALA A 16 -8.34 -4.74 -3.45
C ALA A 16 -7.53 -3.81 -4.38
N ASP A 17 -7.75 -2.50 -4.31
CA ASP A 17 -7.04 -1.51 -5.12
C ASP A 17 -5.52 -1.54 -4.89
N ILE A 18 -5.08 -1.77 -3.65
CA ILE A 18 -3.65 -1.93 -3.33
C ILE A 18 -3.08 -3.22 -3.91
N THR A 19 -3.82 -4.31 -3.85
CA THR A 19 -3.40 -5.60 -4.41
C THR A 19 -3.22 -5.49 -5.93
N ASP A 20 -4.12 -4.76 -6.60
CA ASP A 20 -4.04 -4.46 -8.03
C ASP A 20 -2.85 -3.55 -8.35
N LEU A 21 -2.60 -2.51 -7.54
CA LEU A 21 -1.43 -1.65 -7.67
C LEU A 21 -0.12 -2.44 -7.60
N ILE A 22 0.03 -3.30 -6.58
CA ILE A 22 1.21 -4.15 -6.39
C ILE A 22 1.41 -5.07 -7.61
N SER A 23 0.33 -5.64 -8.11
CA SER A 23 0.35 -6.53 -9.28
C SER A 23 0.75 -5.77 -10.55
N ARG A 24 0.19 -4.59 -10.79
CA ARG A 24 0.55 -3.70 -11.92
C ARG A 24 2.02 -3.31 -11.89
N LEU A 25 2.58 -3.11 -10.71
CA LEU A 25 3.98 -2.76 -10.51
C LEU A 25 4.91 -3.99 -10.47
N SER A 26 4.41 -5.17 -10.83
CA SER A 26 5.18 -6.42 -10.94
C SER A 26 5.99 -6.75 -9.68
N THR A 27 5.41 -6.49 -8.51
CA THR A 27 6.03 -6.82 -7.21
C THR A 27 5.11 -7.68 -6.36
N LYS A 28 5.61 -8.12 -5.20
CA LYS A 28 4.85 -8.84 -4.18
C LYS A 28 4.88 -8.05 -2.90
N ALA A 29 3.86 -8.16 -2.06
CA ALA A 29 3.89 -7.57 -0.73
C ALA A 29 3.29 -8.52 0.31
N GLY A 30 3.76 -8.41 1.55
CA GLY A 30 3.07 -8.95 2.70
C GLY A 30 2.05 -7.96 3.25
N PHE A 31 0.90 -8.46 3.68
CA PHE A 31 -0.17 -7.67 4.29
C PHE A 31 -0.41 -8.19 5.71
N TYR A 32 -0.44 -7.30 6.68
CA TYR A 32 -0.81 -7.59 8.08
C TYR A 32 -1.37 -6.31 8.69
N GLY A 33 -2.11 -6.38 9.80
CA GLY A 33 -2.66 -5.16 10.39
C GLY A 33 -3.76 -5.39 11.40
N HIS A 34 -4.39 -4.28 11.78
CA HIS A 34 -5.46 -4.20 12.75
C HIS A 34 -6.76 -3.85 12.03
N ALA A 35 -7.41 -4.87 11.45
CA ALA A 35 -8.59 -4.68 10.62
C ALA A 35 -9.74 -3.94 11.34
N SER A 36 -9.93 -4.19 12.64
CA SER A 36 -10.94 -3.48 13.46
C SER A 36 -10.67 -1.99 13.63
N ALA A 37 -9.43 -1.55 13.40
CA ALA A 37 -9.02 -0.14 13.43
C ALA A 37 -8.84 0.44 12.01
N GLY A 38 -9.11 -0.35 10.96
CA GLY A 38 -8.93 0.07 9.57
C GLY A 38 -7.47 0.23 9.15
N CYS A 39 -6.53 -0.30 9.93
CA CYS A 39 -5.09 -0.13 9.72
C CYS A 39 -4.47 -1.36 9.03
N LEU A 40 -3.72 -1.12 7.96
CA LEU A 40 -2.94 -2.11 7.23
C LEU A 40 -1.47 -1.71 7.11
N HIS A 41 -0.62 -2.69 7.38
CA HIS A 41 0.80 -2.69 7.07
C HIS A 41 1.03 -3.45 5.76
N ILE A 42 1.63 -2.77 4.78
CA ILE A 42 1.88 -3.32 3.45
C ILE A 42 3.38 -3.28 3.19
N ARG A 43 4.02 -4.45 3.16
CA ARG A 43 5.48 -4.58 3.07
C ARG A 43 5.89 -5.13 1.70
N PRO A 44 6.24 -4.27 0.72
CA PRO A 44 6.59 -4.71 -0.62
C PRO A 44 7.99 -5.32 -0.67
N LEU A 45 8.17 -6.33 -1.53
CA LEU A 45 9.43 -7.01 -1.77
C LEU A 45 10.22 -6.27 -2.85
N VAL A 46 11.01 -5.29 -2.42
CA VAL A 46 11.76 -4.39 -3.32
C VAL A 46 13.24 -4.35 -2.94
N ASN A 47 14.13 -4.47 -3.93
CA ASN A 47 15.57 -4.36 -3.72
C ASN A 47 16.04 -2.90 -3.81
N LEU A 48 16.12 -2.22 -2.66
CA LEU A 48 16.53 -0.80 -2.59
C LEU A 48 18.01 -0.53 -2.93
N LYS A 49 18.84 -1.57 -3.09
CA LYS A 49 20.24 -1.41 -3.51
C LYS A 49 20.36 -1.03 -4.99
N THR A 50 19.33 -1.27 -5.79
CA THR A 50 19.32 -0.91 -7.23
C THR A 50 18.59 0.41 -7.45
N GLN A 51 18.95 1.12 -8.53
CA GLN A 51 18.24 2.34 -8.93
C GLN A 51 16.78 2.06 -9.27
N ALA A 52 16.52 0.97 -9.99
CA ALA A 52 15.17 0.52 -10.32
C ALA A 52 14.32 0.25 -9.07
N GLY A 53 14.87 -0.42 -8.06
CA GLY A 53 14.15 -0.69 -6.82
C GLY A 53 13.84 0.57 -6.01
N ARG A 54 14.74 1.56 -5.99
CA ARG A 54 14.44 2.86 -5.38
C ARG A 54 13.33 3.60 -6.13
N GLY A 55 13.35 3.56 -7.47
CA GLY A 55 12.29 4.11 -8.31
C GLY A 55 10.93 3.45 -8.04
N LEU A 56 10.90 2.12 -8.01
CA LEU A 56 9.72 1.33 -7.70
C LEU A 56 9.16 1.65 -6.32
N MET A 57 10.01 1.75 -5.30
CA MET A 57 9.56 2.11 -3.95
C MET A 57 8.97 3.51 -3.89
N LYS A 58 9.53 4.47 -4.63
CA LYS A 58 8.97 5.82 -4.71
C LYS A 58 7.59 5.81 -5.38
N GLU A 59 7.47 5.13 -6.52
CA GLU A 59 6.20 5.00 -7.24
C GLU A 59 5.12 4.32 -6.38
N LEU A 60 5.45 3.20 -5.71
CA LEU A 60 4.55 2.52 -4.76
C LEU A 60 4.07 3.46 -3.65
N THR A 61 4.97 4.27 -3.10
CA THR A 61 4.64 5.20 -2.00
C THR A 61 3.70 6.29 -2.49
N ASP A 62 4.02 6.92 -3.62
CA ASP A 62 3.24 8.01 -4.19
C ASP A 62 1.83 7.53 -4.60
N GLU A 63 1.72 6.35 -5.22
CA GLU A 63 0.44 5.78 -5.63
C GLU A 63 -0.41 5.32 -4.45
N THR A 64 0.21 4.70 -3.44
CA THR A 64 -0.54 4.29 -2.26
C THR A 64 -1.02 5.50 -1.44
N PHE A 65 -0.23 6.57 -1.37
CA PHE A 65 -0.67 7.80 -0.72
C PHE A 65 -1.92 8.38 -1.38
N LYS A 66 -1.98 8.38 -2.71
CA LYS A 66 -3.18 8.81 -3.46
C LYS A 66 -4.38 7.90 -3.19
N LEU A 67 -4.17 6.59 -3.10
CA LEU A 67 -5.23 5.65 -2.74
C LEU A 67 -5.74 5.91 -1.32
N ALA A 68 -4.84 6.03 -0.34
CA ALA A 68 -5.22 6.34 1.04
C ALA A 68 -6.10 7.60 1.11
N LEU A 69 -5.68 8.69 0.44
CA LEU A 69 -6.49 9.92 0.37
C LEU A 69 -7.85 9.70 -0.31
N ARG A 70 -7.93 8.92 -1.39
CA ARG A 70 -9.18 8.61 -2.09
C ARG A 70 -10.19 7.92 -1.17
N TYR A 71 -9.72 7.04 -0.30
CA TYR A 71 -10.54 6.31 0.66
C TYR A 71 -10.73 7.05 2.00
N GLY A 72 -10.32 8.32 2.09
CA GLY A 72 -10.45 9.12 3.32
C GLY A 72 -9.52 8.67 4.45
N GLY A 73 -8.45 7.97 4.11
CA GLY A 73 -7.44 7.48 5.04
C GLY A 73 -6.25 8.41 5.24
N VAL A 74 -5.31 7.93 6.06
CA VAL A 74 -4.06 8.59 6.42
C VAL A 74 -2.89 7.62 6.29
N MET A 75 -1.72 8.16 5.97
CA MET A 75 -0.44 7.46 5.83
C MET A 75 0.64 8.20 6.59
#